data_AF-A0A2S8WBF0-F1
#
_entry.id   AF-A0A2S8WBF0-F1
#
_cell.length_a   1.000
_cell.length_b   1.000
_cell.length_c   1.000
_cell.angle_alpha   90.00
_cell.angle_beta   90.00
_cell.angle_gamma   90.00
#
_symmetry.space_group_name_H-M   'P 1'
#
loop_
_entity.id
_entity.type
_entity.pdbx_description
1 polymer ?
#
loop_
_entity_poly.entity_id
_entity_poly.type
_entity_poly.pdbx_seq_one_letter_code
_entity_poly.pdbx_strand_id
1 'polypeptide(L)' 'MRENGVLHRPTLDGLLADPTTRFALKSVIKAWAGRDGLDAEHDARLLHAALVTTVDRRLGLAP' A
#
# COMPACT_ATOMS: atom_id res chain seq x y z
N MET A 1 5.82 3.18 -31.28
CA MET A 1 4.62 2.62 -30.62
C MET A 1 4.98 2.43 -29.16
N ARG A 2 4.57 3.32 -28.25
CA ARG A 2 4.83 3.12 -26.82
C ARG A 2 3.81 2.12 -26.33
N GLU A 3 4.28 0.94 -25.96
CA GLU A 3 3.46 -0.09 -25.34
C GLU A 3 2.90 0.53 -24.05
N ASN A 4 1.57 0.67 -24.00
CA ASN A 4 0.88 1.08 -22.80
C ASN A 4 1.20 0.02 -21.74
N GLY A 5 2.21 0.29 -20.92
CA GLY A 5 2.61 -0.56 -19.82
C GLY A 5 1.37 -0.83 -18.99
N VAL A 6 0.86 -2.04 -19.08
CA VAL A 6 -0.12 -2.55 -18.13
C VAL A 6 0.54 -2.31 -16.77
N LEU A 7 0.06 -1.31 -16.03
CA LEU A 7 0.47 -1.09 -14.65
C LEU A 7 0.12 -2.39 -13.96
N HIS A 8 1.11 -3.27 -13.81
CA HIS A 8 0.95 -4.55 -13.17
C HIS A 8 0.60 -4.20 -11.73
N ARG A 9 -0.71 -4.19 -11.43
CA ARG A 9 -1.16 -3.82 -10.09
C ARG A 9 -0.54 -4.86 -9.17
N PRO A 10 0.32 -4.46 -8.22
CA PRO A 10 1.00 -5.43 -7.37
C PRO A 10 -0.06 -6.26 -6.65
N THR A 11 0.03 -7.58 -6.76
CA THR A 11 -0.78 -8.48 -5.92
C THR A 11 -0.14 -8.58 -4.54
N LEU A 12 -0.92 -8.96 -3.53
CA LEU A 12 -0.39 -9.20 -2.19
C LEU A 12 0.75 -10.24 -2.22
N ASP A 13 0.57 -11.32 -2.99
CA ASP A 13 1.59 -12.36 -3.16
C ASP A 13 2.85 -11.82 -3.83
N GLY A 14 2.71 -10.96 -4.83
CA GLY A 14 3.85 -10.28 -5.46
C GLY A 14 4.62 -9.40 -4.47
N LEU A 15 3.92 -8.65 -3.65
CA LEU A 15 4.53 -7.81 -2.60
C LEU A 15 5.17 -8.64 -1.47
N LEU A 16 4.68 -9.85 -1.21
CA LEU A 16 5.28 -10.77 -0.24
C LEU A 16 6.49 -11.53 -0.81
N ALA A 17 6.58 -11.66 -2.13
CA ALA A 17 7.74 -12.22 -2.83
C ALA A 17 8.91 -11.23 -2.93
N ASP A 18 8.63 -9.93 -3.01
CA ASP A 18 9.66 -8.89 -3.10
C ASP A 18 10.40 -8.68 -1.76
N PRO A 19 11.73 -8.89 -1.70
CA PRO A 19 12.52 -8.75 -0.47
C PRO A 19 12.50 -7.34 0.13
N THR A 20 12.25 -6.30 -0.68
CA THR A 20 12.21 -4.90 -0.24
C THR A 20 10.93 -4.57 0.53
N THR A 21 9.81 -5.22 0.20
CA THR A 21 8.49 -4.97 0.80
C THR A 21 8.04 -6.05 1.78
N ARG A 22 8.48 -7.31 1.61
CA ARG A 22 7.93 -8.47 2.32
C ARG A 22 7.97 -8.34 3.84
N PHE A 23 9.02 -7.77 4.41
CA PHE A 23 9.18 -7.70 5.87
C PHE A 23 8.24 -6.67 6.49
N ALA A 24 8.16 -5.48 5.89
CA ALA A 24 7.24 -4.44 6.32
C ALA A 24 5.77 -4.92 6.21
N LEU A 25 5.42 -5.53 5.08
CA LEU A 25 4.06 -6.03 4.85
C LEU A 25 3.68 -7.16 5.81
N LYS A 26 4.60 -8.11 6.08
CA LYS A 26 4.38 -9.16 7.10
C LYS A 26 4.18 -8.58 8.49
N SER A 27 4.87 -7.50 8.85
CA SER A 27 4.67 -6.84 10.14
C SER A 27 3.27 -6.24 10.26
N VAL A 28 2.75 -5.60 9.20
CA VAL A 28 1.37 -5.09 9.17
C VAL A 28 0.36 -6.23 9.32
N ILE A 29 0.50 -7.28 8.51
CA ILE A 29 -0.40 -8.45 8.57
C ILE A 29 -0.41 -9.06 9.98
N LYS A 30 0.77 -9.23 10.61
CA LYS A 30 0.87 -9.76 11.97
C LYS A 30 0.25 -8.84 13.01
N ALA A 31 0.49 -7.54 12.92
CA ALA A 31 -0.07 -6.56 13.84
C ALA A 31 -1.60 -6.52 13.78
N TRP A 32 -2.18 -6.81 12.61
CA TRP A 32 -3.62 -6.73 12.38
C TRP A 32 -4.34 -8.07 12.44
N ALA A 33 -3.63 -9.19 12.62
CA ALA A 33 -4.20 -10.54 12.58
C ALA A 33 -5.32 -10.79 13.60
N GLY A 34 -5.36 -10.04 14.70
CA GLY A 34 -6.40 -10.12 15.73
C GLY A 34 -7.40 -8.97 15.74
N ARG A 35 -7.34 -8.05 14.77
CA ARG A 35 -8.26 -6.90 14.69
C ARG A 35 -9.60 -7.33 14.08
N ASP A 36 -10.65 -6.62 14.43
CA ASP A 36 -11.89 -6.68 13.68
C ASP A 36 -11.63 -6.31 12.20
N GLY A 37 -12.24 -7.06 11.29
CA GLY A 37 -11.99 -6.91 9.85
C GLY A 37 -12.46 -5.55 9.32
N LEU A 38 -13.54 -4.99 9.85
CA LEU A 38 -14.04 -3.68 9.44
C LEU A 38 -13.13 -2.56 9.92
N ASP A 39 -12.64 -2.65 11.16
CA ASP A 39 -11.68 -1.69 11.71
C ASP A 39 -10.35 -1.71 10.93
N ALA A 40 -9.85 -2.91 10.61
CA ALA A 40 -8.62 -3.06 9.84
C ALA A 40 -8.77 -2.49 8.41
N GLU A 41 -9.93 -2.68 7.78
CA GLU A 41 -10.25 -2.13 6.47
C GLU A 41 -10.32 -0.60 6.50
N HIS A 42 -10.99 -0.05 7.50
CA HIS A 42 -11.11 1.39 7.71
C HIS A 42 -9.72 2.04 7.90
N ASP A 43 -8.90 1.47 8.78
CA ASP A 43 -7.54 1.95 9.05
C ASP A 43 -6.66 1.88 7.78
N ALA A 44 -6.81 0.84 6.96
CA ALA A 44 -6.09 0.74 5.69
C ALA A 44 -6.44 1.89 4.72
N ARG A 45 -7.72 2.26 4.64
CA ARG A 45 -8.16 3.40 3.80
C ARG A 45 -7.58 4.72 4.29
N LEU A 46 -7.59 4.94 5.61
CA LEU A 46 -7.00 6.14 6.21
C LEU A 46 -5.49 6.21 5.95
N LEU A 47 -4.77 5.10 6.13
CA LEU A 47 -3.34 5.01 5.85
C LEU A 47 -3.05 5.30 4.37
N HIS A 48 -3.83 4.74 3.45
CA HIS A 48 -3.70 5.02 2.03
C HIS A 48 -3.87 6.51 1.72
N ALA A 49 -4.92 7.17 2.25
CA ALA A 49 -5.14 8.60 2.05
C ALA A 49 -3.99 9.47 2.59
N ALA A 50 -3.45 9.12 3.76
CA ALA A 50 -2.31 9.81 4.35
C ALA A 50 -1.02 9.66 3.50
N LEU A 51 -0.78 8.46 2.96
CA LEU A 51 0.34 8.20 2.06
C LEU A 51 0.21 8.96 0.74
N VAL A 52 -0.97 8.96 0.12
CA VAL A 52 -1.25 9.76 -1.08
C VAL A 52 -0.96 11.23 -0.83
N THR A 53 -1.50 11.78 0.26
CA THR A 53 -1.24 13.18 0.64
C THR A 53 0.26 13.47 0.81
N THR A 54 1.01 12.53 1.39
CA THR A 54 2.45 12.66 1.59
C THR A 54 3.21 12.63 0.26
N VAL A 55 2.81 11.76 -0.66
CA VAL A 55 3.38 11.67 -2.01
C VAL A 55 3.07 12.94 -2.79
N ASP A 56 1.83 13.40 -2.79
CA ASP A 56 1.41 14.63 -3.47
C ASP A 56 2.20 15.84 -2.98
N ARG A 57 2.41 15.96 -1.66
CA ARG A 57 3.25 17.02 -1.09
C ARG A 57 4.71 16.92 -1.55
N ARG A 58 5.29 15.71 -1.58
CA ARG A 58 6.67 15.50 -2.05
C ARG A 58 6.84 15.81 -3.54
N LEU A 59 5.79 15.61 -4.33
CA LEU A 59 5.76 15.88 -5.77
C LEU A 59 5.34 17.30 -6.11
N GLY A 60 4.96 18.13 -5.12
CA GLY A 60 4.45 19.49 -5.35
C GLY A 60 3.07 19.53 -6.03
N LEU A 61 2.29 18.45 -5.91
CA LEU A 61 0.93 18.32 -6.45
C LEU A 61 -0.15 18.73 -5.43
N ALA A 62 0.22 18.78 -4.15
CA ALA A 62 -0.62 19.36 -3.11
C ALA A 62 -0.53 20.91 -3.16
N PRO A 63 -1.65 21.62 -2.96
CA PRO A 63 -1.68 23.09 -2.94
C PRO A 63 -0.85 23.68 -1.79
#